data_AF-A0A930XEL1-F1
#
_entry.id   AF-A0A930XEL1-F1
#
_cell.length_a   1.000
_cell.length_b   1.000
_cell.length_c   1.000
_cell.angle_alpha   90.00
_cell.angle_beta   90.00
_cell.angle_gamma   90.00
#
_symmetry.space_group_name_H-M   'P 1'
#
loop_
_entity.id
_entity.type
_entity.pdbx_description
1 polymer ?
#
loop_
_entity_poly.entity_id
_entity_poly.type
_entity_poly.pdbx_seq_one_letter_code
_entity_poly.pdbx_strand_id
1 'polypeptide(L)' 'MTPSTYSRFIRFLQEDLALSASSISIALRYREQDPAGPLPMILWQYGLVTLEQLDRIFDWLETAQP' A
#
# COMPACT_ATOMS: atom_id res chain seq x y z
N MET A 1 8.15 18.40 -10.98
CA MET A 1 6.94 17.78 -10.42
C MET A 1 7.41 16.60 -9.59
N THR A 2 7.59 16.78 -8.28
CA THR A 2 8.12 15.72 -7.42
C THR A 2 7.08 14.60 -7.36
N PRO A 3 7.40 13.36 -7.78
CA PRO A 3 6.50 12.25 -7.54
C PRO A 3 6.34 12.16 -6.02
N SER A 4 5.16 12.50 -5.52
CA SER A 4 4.79 12.33 -4.12
C SER A 4 5.07 10.87 -3.75
N THR A 5 5.67 10.60 -2.58
CA THR A 5 6.03 9.25 -2.10
C THR A 5 4.94 8.20 -2.37
N TYR A 6 3.67 8.65 -2.36
CA TYR A 6 2.49 7.91 -2.78
C TYR A 6 2.55 7.27 -4.16
N SER A 7 2.96 7.97 -5.22
CA SER A 7 3.03 7.39 -6.57
C SER A 7 4.07 6.28 -6.67
N ARG A 8 5.17 6.41 -5.92
CA ARG A 8 6.21 5.38 -5.83
C ARG A 8 5.72 4.16 -5.06
N PHE A 9 4.92 4.40 -4.02
CA PHE A 9 4.30 3.35 -3.21
C PHE A 9 3.32 2.51 -4.03
N ILE A 10 2.43 3.16 -4.79
CA ILE A 10 1.47 2.47 -5.67
C ILE A 10 2.20 1.62 -6.71
N ARG A 11 3.29 2.13 -7.28
CA ARG A 11 4.10 1.39 -8.24
C ARG A 11 4.79 0.17 -7.62
N PHE A 12 5.31 0.29 -6.40
CA PHE A 12 5.87 -0.84 -5.64
C PHE A 12 4.80 -1.91 -5.37
N LEU A 13 3.58 -1.50 -4.97
CA LEU A 13 2.47 -2.42 -4.79
C LEU A 13 2.13 -3.18 -6.10
N GLN A 14 2.14 -2.50 -7.24
CA GLN A 14 1.82 -3.12 -8.53
C GLN A 14 2.95 -3.99 -9.10
N GLU A 15 4.19 -3.53 -9.04
CA GLU A 15 5.34 -4.23 -9.66
C GLU A 15 5.96 -5.28 -8.70
N ASP A 16 6.19 -4.93 -7.44
CA ASP A 16 6.91 -5.77 -6.48
C ASP A 16 5.98 -6.73 -5.74
N LEU A 17 4.78 -6.26 -5.37
CA LEU A 17 3.75 -7.10 -4.74
C LEU A 17 2.79 -7.76 -5.74
N ALA A 18 2.92 -7.47 -7.03
CA ALA A 18 2.01 -7.94 -8.09
C ALA A 18 0.52 -7.66 -7.79
N LEU A 19 0.21 -6.61 -7.03
CA LEU A 19 -1.16 -6.23 -6.72
C LEU A 19 -1.84 -5.66 -7.95
N SER A 20 -3.03 -6.16 -8.23
CA SER A 20 -3.88 -5.57 -9.26
C SER A 20 -4.36 -4.18 -8.82
N ALA A 21 -4.52 -3.28 -9.80
CA ALA A 21 -5.01 -1.92 -9.56
C ALA A 21 -6.38 -1.91 -8.84
N SER A 22 -7.17 -2.96 -9.02
CA SER A 22 -8.44 -3.18 -8.32
C SER A 22 -8.25 -3.33 -6.81
N SER A 23 -7.27 -4.14 -6.37
CA SER A 23 -6.95 -4.36 -4.95
C SER A 23 -6.52 -3.07 -4.27
N ILE A 24 -5.66 -2.30 -4.95
CA ILE A 24 -5.18 -1.00 -4.46
C ILE A 24 -6.34 0.00 -4.37
N SER A 25 -7.23 0.00 -5.38
CA SER A 25 -8.41 0.88 -5.42
C SER A 25 -9.40 0.58 -4.28
N ILE A 26 -9.55 -0.69 -3.89
CA ILE A 26 -10.37 -1.09 -2.73
C ILE A 26 -9.78 -0.50 -1.46
N ALA A 27 -8.48 -0.73 -1.19
CA ALA A 27 -7.82 -0.20 0.00
C ALA A 27 -7.86 1.34 0.06
N LEU A 28 -7.74 2.00 -1.09
CA LEU A 28 -7.87 3.46 -1.24
C LEU A 28 -9.26 3.97 -0.82
N ARG A 29 -10.33 3.37 -1.35
CA ARG A 29 -11.69 3.75 -1.00
C ARG A 29 -12.00 3.56 0.48
N TYR A 30 -11.46 2.52 1.08
CA TYR A 30 -11.60 2.31 2.53
C TYR A 30 -10.83 3.34 3.35
N ARG A 31 -9.64 3.75 2.90
CA ARG A 31 -8.88 4.82 3.54
C ARG A 31 -9.61 6.17 3.49
N GLU A 32 -10.40 6.42 2.45
CA GLU A 32 -11.25 7.62 2.38
C GLU A 32 -12.42 7.57 3.39
N GLN A 33 -12.94 6.38 3.70
CA GLN A 33 -14.01 6.19 4.68
C GLN A 33 -13.50 6.14 6.12
N ASP A 34 -12.31 5.57 6.32
CA ASP A 34 -11.67 5.37 7.62
C ASP A 34 -10.21 5.84 7.57
N PRO A 35 -9.95 7.14 7.71
CA PRO A 35 -8.62 7.73 7.55
C PRO A 35 -7.66 7.39 8.71
N ALA A 36 -8.15 6.74 9.77
CA ALA A 36 -7.36 6.40 10.95
C ALA A 36 -6.44 5.18 10.72
N GLY A 37 -6.73 4.35 9.72
CA GLY A 37 -5.97 3.13 9.43
C GLY A 37 -4.82 3.33 8.42
N PRO A 38 -3.61 2.82 8.69
CA PRO A 38 -2.55 2.79 7.68
C PRO A 38 -2.92 1.81 6.56
N LEU A 39 -2.73 2.22 5.29
CA LEU A 39 -3.06 1.42 4.09
C LEU A 39 -2.56 -0.04 4.14
N PRO A 40 -1.35 -0.36 4.64
CA PRO A 40 -0.84 -1.72 4.72
C PRO A 40 -1.74 -2.65 5.57
N MET A 41 -2.23 -2.16 6.71
CA MET A 41 -3.13 -2.93 7.57
C MET A 41 -4.45 -3.22 6.88
N ILE A 42 -4.99 -2.26 6.13
CA ILE A 42 -6.21 -2.45 5.34
C ILE A 42 -5.94 -3.54 4.28
N LEU A 43 -4.85 -3.46 3.53
CA LEU A 43 -4.52 -4.48 2.53
C LEU A 43 -4.48 -5.89 3.15
N TRP A 44 -3.89 -6.03 4.35
CA TRP A 44 -3.80 -7.31 5.05
C TRP A 44 -5.16 -7.79 5.60
N GLN A 45 -5.94 -6.89 6.21
CA GLN A 45 -7.25 -7.20 6.77
C GLN A 45 -8.24 -7.70 5.70
N TYR A 46 -8.11 -7.20 4.47
CA TYR A 46 -8.91 -7.65 3.32
C TYR A 46 -8.35 -8.91 2.64
N GLY A 47 -7.22 -9.44 3.12
CA GLY A 47 -6.54 -10.58 2.50
C GLY A 47 -5.96 -10.26 1.12
N LEU A 48 -5.73 -8.97 0.81
CA LEU A 48 -5.14 -8.53 -0.46
C LEU A 48 -3.62 -8.74 -0.46
N VAL A 49 -3.00 -8.74 0.72
CA VAL A 49 -1.58 -9.03 0.92
C VAL A 49 -1.39 -10.06 2.02
N THR A 50 -0.35 -10.88 1.90
CA THR A 50 0.08 -11.80 2.95
C THR A 50 0.91 -11.07 4.01
N LEU A 51 1.20 -11.75 5.12
CA LEU A 51 2.03 -11.17 6.19
C LEU A 51 3.45 -10.85 5.70
N GLU A 52 4.03 -11.66 4.82
CA GLU A 52 5.34 -11.38 4.18
C GLU A 52 5.30 -10.14 3.28
N GLN A 53 4.21 -9.96 2.54
CA GLN A 53 4.02 -8.82 1.66
C GLN A 53 3.75 -7.54 2.48
N LEU A 54 3.04 -7.68 3.59
CA LEU A 54 2.83 -6.63 4.58
C LEU A 54 4.17 -6.15 5.16
N ASP A 55 5.05 -7.08 5.54
CA ASP A 55 6.38 -6.77 6.07
C ASP A 55 7.21 -5.96 5.05
N ARG A 56 7.25 -6.41 3.79
CA ARG A 56 7.90 -5.67 2.69
C ARG A 56 7.32 -4.27 2.46
N ILE A 57 6.01 -4.09 2.64
CA ILE A 57 5.38 -2.77 2.57
C ILE A 57 5.90 -1.85 3.67
N PHE A 58 6.00 -2.35 4.91
CA PHE A 58 6.51 -1.56 6.04
C PHE A 58 7.98 -1.20 5.84
N ASP A 59 8.82 -2.17 5.46
CA ASP A 59 10.24 -1.94 5.13
C ASP A 59 10.41 -0.89 4.01
N TRP A 60 9.59 -0.98 2.97
CA TRP A 60 9.58 0.01 1.90
C TRP A 60 9.15 1.40 2.39
N LEU A 61 8.15 1.48 3.27
CA LEU A 61 7.68 2.75 3.83
C LEU A 61 8.74 3.43 4.71
N GLU A 62 9.50 2.64 5.48
CA GLU A 62 10.62 3.13 6.29
C GLU A 62 11.78 3.63 5.41
N THR A 63 12.14 2.90 4.36
CA THR A 63 13.23 3.28 3.44
C THR A 63 12.86 4.42 2.48
N ALA A 64 11.57 4.62 2.22
CA ALA A 64 11.06 5.67 1.35
C ALA A 64 10.81 7.02 2.07
N GLN A 65 10.96 7.09 3.40
CA GLN A 65 10.97 8.36 4.14
C GLN A 65 12.36 9.03 4.05
N PRO A 66 12.44 10.32 3.68
CA PRO A 66 13.69 11.08 3.72
C PRO A 66 14.14 11.43 5.15
#